data_AF-A0A2U3CKD9-F1
#
_entry.id   AF-A0A2U3CKD9-F1
#
_cell.length_a   1.000
_cell.length_b   1.000
_cell.length_c   1.000
_cell.angle_alpha   90.00
_cell.angle_beta   90.00
_cell.angle_gamma   90.00
#
_symmetry.space_group_name_H-M   'P 1'
#
loop_
_entity.id
_entity.type
_entity.pdbx_description
1 polymer ?
#
loop_
_entity_poly.entity_id
_entity_poly.type
_entity_poly.pdbx_seq_one_letter_code
_entity_poly.pdbx_strand_id
1 'polypeptide(L)'
;MSSRCKTQEENAAALEVENPISAFELYKRAAKCFGNINDEKSSGKCLEKAVKIIQKIDTSTEDIFQTLEKYTSVSEIYHQIGKPSESEKLMKIVHKKFIDLVKSIRSEVKGLDDPYSSEKRLTLAAAYAKAAADHSLRNACWVDLGDKFREKATKISNPRQALDLYLQAVKKYNKGDNRKLVNEMYKEAANNFTKRGNQIEKSKKDLIMAIENYRQARILNSMADNKKAAAAMSKKLEDLCEIIGFPQNYVFDYLEKELGFSDVSVIIDEHS
;
A
#
# COMPACT_ATOMS: atom_id res chain seq x y z
N MET A 1 -48.21 8.29 -20.28
CA MET A 1 -46.98 7.93 -19.52
C MET A 1 -45.83 7.49 -20.43
N SER A 2 -46.07 6.68 -21.47
CA SER A 2 -45.05 6.29 -22.48
C SER A 2 -44.31 7.46 -23.16
N SER A 3 -44.97 8.60 -23.41
CA SER A 3 -44.33 9.76 -24.06
C SER A 3 -43.13 10.31 -23.28
N ARG A 4 -43.19 10.33 -21.94
CA ARG A 4 -42.11 10.83 -21.09
C ARG A 4 -40.86 9.93 -21.14
N CYS A 5 -41.05 8.61 -21.19
CA CYS A 5 -39.95 7.66 -21.32
C CYS A 5 -39.27 7.79 -22.69
N LYS A 6 -40.09 7.98 -23.74
CA LYS A 6 -39.60 8.18 -25.11
C LYS A 6 -38.84 9.49 -25.28
N THR A 7 -39.31 10.59 -24.70
CA THR A 7 -38.57 11.87 -24.68
C THR A 7 -37.21 11.73 -23.99
N GLN A 8 -37.11 10.94 -22.92
CA GLN A 8 -35.81 10.68 -22.27
C GLN A 8 -34.86 9.88 -23.18
N GLU A 9 -35.37 8.89 -23.91
CA GLU A 9 -34.59 8.14 -24.90
C GLU A 9 -34.10 9.05 -26.05
N GLU A 10 -34.97 9.90 -26.58
CA GLU A 10 -34.66 10.84 -27.67
C GLU A 10 -33.61 11.88 -27.22
N ASN A 11 -33.74 12.42 -26.01
CA ASN A 11 -32.75 13.32 -25.43
C ASN A 11 -31.40 12.63 -25.21
N ALA A 12 -31.40 11.35 -24.82
CA ALA A 12 -30.19 10.57 -24.68
C ALA A 12 -29.49 10.38 -26.04
N ALA A 13 -30.27 10.06 -27.08
CA ALA A 13 -29.77 9.88 -28.45
C ALA A 13 -29.11 11.16 -28.99
N ALA A 14 -29.69 12.34 -28.72
CA ALA A 14 -29.14 13.62 -29.13
C ALA A 14 -27.77 13.93 -28.49
N LEU A 15 -27.51 13.38 -27.31
CA LEU A 15 -26.28 13.65 -26.54
C LEU A 15 -25.19 12.60 -26.72
N GLU A 16 -25.42 11.53 -27.51
CA GLU A 16 -24.48 10.40 -27.64
C GLU A 16 -23.07 10.83 -28.07
N VAL A 17 -22.98 11.86 -28.91
CA VAL A 17 -21.71 12.33 -29.47
C VAL A 17 -21.13 13.48 -28.64
N GLU A 18 -21.96 14.46 -28.27
CA GLU A 18 -21.52 15.69 -27.62
C GLU A 18 -21.25 15.50 -26.12
N ASN A 19 -22.03 14.66 -25.45
CA ASN A 19 -21.91 14.40 -24.02
C ASN A 19 -22.27 12.95 -23.69
N PRO A 20 -21.37 11.99 -24.00
CA PRO A 20 -21.65 10.56 -23.86
C PRO A 20 -21.95 10.15 -22.40
N ILE A 21 -21.38 10.84 -21.40
CA ILE A 21 -21.71 10.59 -19.99
C ILE A 21 -23.17 10.96 -19.67
N SER A 22 -23.63 12.12 -20.15
CA SER A 22 -25.02 12.53 -19.95
C SER A 22 -25.99 11.65 -20.74
N ALA A 23 -25.60 11.22 -21.95
CA ALA A 23 -26.37 10.26 -22.74
C ALA A 23 -26.53 8.92 -22.00
N PHE A 24 -25.45 8.40 -21.40
CA PHE A 24 -25.49 7.19 -20.57
C PHE A 24 -26.50 7.29 -19.42
N GLU A 25 -26.45 8.36 -18.64
CA GLU A 25 -27.36 8.57 -17.51
C GLU A 25 -28.81 8.73 -17.96
N LEU A 26 -29.05 9.40 -19.10
CA LEU A 26 -30.40 9.53 -19.67
C LEU A 26 -30.94 8.21 -20.18
N TYR A 27 -30.11 7.37 -20.83
CA TYR A 27 -30.53 6.03 -21.22
C TYR A 27 -30.87 5.14 -20.02
N LYS A 28 -30.11 5.23 -18.90
CA LYS A 28 -30.46 4.53 -17.65
C LYS A 28 -31.80 5.00 -17.08
N ARG A 29 -32.06 6.32 -17.09
CA ARG A 29 -33.34 6.88 -16.63
C ARG A 29 -34.50 6.46 -17.53
N ALA A 30 -34.30 6.49 -18.85
CA ALA A 30 -35.28 6.02 -19.82
C ALA A 30 -35.61 4.54 -19.62
N ALA A 31 -34.58 3.69 -19.42
CA ALA A 31 -34.77 2.28 -19.11
C ALA A 31 -35.63 2.07 -17.87
N LYS A 32 -35.30 2.75 -16.76
CA LYS A 32 -36.11 2.69 -15.53
C LYS A 32 -37.55 3.15 -15.75
N CYS A 33 -37.75 4.20 -16.57
CA CYS A 33 -39.08 4.68 -16.92
C CYS A 33 -39.89 3.63 -17.69
N PHE A 34 -39.29 2.98 -18.69
CA PHE A 34 -39.92 1.88 -19.44
C PHE A 34 -40.21 0.66 -18.57
N GLY A 35 -39.30 0.31 -17.66
CA GLY A 35 -39.51 -0.76 -16.68
C GLY A 35 -40.71 -0.49 -15.77
N ASN A 36 -40.89 0.75 -15.30
CA ASN A 36 -42.04 1.12 -14.45
C ASN A 36 -43.40 1.02 -15.17
N ILE A 37 -43.41 0.97 -16.51
CA ILE A 37 -44.63 0.77 -17.31
C ILE A 37 -44.68 -0.64 -17.92
N ASN A 38 -43.88 -1.58 -17.41
CA ASN A 38 -43.77 -2.97 -17.85
C ASN A 38 -43.40 -3.15 -19.33
N ASP A 39 -42.72 -2.16 -19.94
CA ASP A 39 -42.14 -2.29 -21.28
C ASP A 39 -40.68 -2.78 -21.18
N GLU A 40 -40.53 -4.07 -20.89
CA GLU A 40 -39.22 -4.71 -20.71
C GLU A 40 -38.36 -4.64 -21.98
N LYS A 41 -38.97 -4.66 -23.16
CA LYS A 41 -38.27 -4.60 -24.44
C LYS A 41 -37.62 -3.24 -24.66
N SER A 42 -38.35 -2.15 -24.43
CA SER A 42 -37.79 -0.79 -24.55
C SER A 42 -36.81 -0.49 -23.41
N SER A 43 -37.07 -1.01 -22.21
CA SER A 43 -36.14 -0.95 -21.08
C SER A 43 -34.78 -1.59 -21.42
N GLY A 44 -34.79 -2.84 -21.88
CA GLY A 44 -33.59 -3.57 -22.28
C GLY A 44 -32.82 -2.89 -23.42
N LYS A 45 -33.52 -2.35 -24.42
CA LYS A 45 -32.88 -1.59 -25.51
C LYS A 45 -32.17 -0.32 -25.02
N CYS A 46 -32.78 0.43 -24.10
CA CYS A 46 -32.16 1.61 -23.51
C CYS A 46 -30.89 1.23 -22.72
N LEU A 47 -30.95 0.15 -21.95
CA LEU A 47 -29.80 -0.39 -21.23
C LEU A 47 -28.67 -0.84 -22.17
N GLU A 48 -28.98 -1.52 -23.27
CA GLU A 48 -27.99 -1.89 -24.29
C GLU A 48 -27.30 -0.67 -24.91
N LYS A 49 -28.05 0.41 -25.17
CA LYS A 49 -27.48 1.66 -25.68
C LYS A 49 -26.58 2.32 -24.64
N ALA A 50 -26.99 2.37 -23.37
CA ALA A 50 -26.18 2.90 -22.27
C ALA A 50 -24.82 2.20 -22.19
N VAL A 51 -24.82 0.87 -22.23
CA VAL A 51 -23.60 0.04 -22.21
C VAL A 51 -22.67 0.37 -23.38
N LYS A 52 -23.21 0.46 -24.61
CA LYS A 52 -22.41 0.77 -25.82
C LYS A 52 -21.75 2.14 -25.75
N ILE A 53 -22.38 3.11 -25.10
CA ILE A 53 -21.82 4.45 -24.94
C ILE A 53 -20.62 4.41 -24.00
N ILE A 54 -20.75 3.82 -22.82
CA ILE A 54 -19.62 3.74 -21.87
C ILE A 54 -18.45 2.95 -22.45
N GLN A 55 -18.71 1.87 -23.20
CA GLN A 55 -17.64 1.10 -23.86
C GLN A 55 -16.87 1.90 -24.93
N LYS A 56 -17.48 2.95 -25.50
CA LYS A 56 -16.85 3.83 -26.49
C LYS A 56 -16.11 5.01 -25.87
N ILE A 57 -16.36 5.33 -24.61
CA ILE A 57 -15.62 6.38 -23.90
C ILE A 57 -14.22 5.81 -23.63
N ASP A 58 -13.21 6.40 -24.26
CA ASP A 58 -11.82 6.10 -23.93
C ASP A 58 -11.52 6.66 -22.53
N THR A 59 -11.36 5.78 -21.56
CA THR A 59 -11.08 6.13 -20.16
C THR A 59 -9.59 6.37 -19.92
N SER A 60 -8.80 6.65 -20.98
CA SER A 60 -7.34 6.79 -20.92
C SER A 60 -6.87 7.97 -20.05
N THR A 61 -7.75 8.92 -19.74
CA THR A 61 -7.45 10.13 -18.95
C THR A 61 -8.21 10.23 -17.62
N GLU A 62 -9.11 9.29 -17.31
CA GLU A 62 -9.97 9.35 -16.12
C GLU A 62 -9.28 8.77 -14.88
N ASP A 63 -9.68 9.28 -13.70
CA ASP A 63 -9.33 8.63 -12.43
C ASP A 63 -9.75 7.16 -12.50
N ILE A 64 -8.83 6.29 -12.12
CA ILE A 64 -9.01 4.87 -12.32
C ILE A 64 -10.11 4.28 -11.43
N PHE A 65 -10.39 4.89 -10.28
CA PHE A 65 -11.49 4.48 -9.41
C PHE A 65 -12.84 4.88 -10.03
N GLN A 66 -12.90 6.05 -10.67
CA GLN A 66 -14.05 6.44 -11.47
C GLN A 66 -14.23 5.50 -12.66
N THR A 67 -13.13 5.05 -13.26
CA THR A 67 -13.14 4.05 -14.32
C THR A 67 -13.75 2.73 -13.82
N LEU A 68 -13.30 2.21 -12.67
CA LEU A 68 -13.87 0.99 -12.07
C LEU A 68 -15.37 1.13 -11.78
N GLU A 69 -15.78 2.24 -11.17
CA GLU A 69 -17.17 2.50 -10.82
C GLU A 69 -18.07 2.50 -12.06
N LYS A 70 -17.63 3.16 -13.13
CA LYS A 70 -18.34 3.17 -14.43
C LYS A 70 -18.49 1.77 -14.99
N TYR A 71 -17.41 0.99 -15.03
CA TYR A 71 -17.47 -0.37 -15.56
C TYR A 71 -18.25 -1.34 -14.66
N THR A 72 -18.29 -1.11 -13.34
CA THR A 72 -19.14 -1.86 -12.41
C THR A 72 -20.62 -1.59 -12.66
N SER A 73 -20.99 -0.31 -12.84
CA SER A 73 -22.34 0.09 -13.24
C SER A 73 -22.75 -0.55 -14.59
N VAL A 74 -21.84 -0.65 -15.55
CA VAL A 74 -22.09 -1.36 -16.82
C VAL A 74 -22.22 -2.87 -16.63
N SER A 75 -21.40 -3.47 -15.77
CA SER A 75 -21.48 -4.88 -15.39
C SER A 75 -22.86 -5.23 -14.80
N GLU A 76 -23.38 -4.38 -13.90
CA GLU A 76 -24.73 -4.52 -13.33
C GLU A 76 -25.81 -4.44 -14.40
N ILE A 77 -25.68 -3.52 -15.36
CA ILE A 77 -26.62 -3.41 -16.48
C ILE A 77 -26.61 -4.70 -17.33
N TYR A 78 -25.44 -5.28 -17.59
CA TYR A 78 -25.33 -6.55 -18.31
C TYR A 78 -26.06 -7.69 -17.59
N HIS A 79 -25.99 -7.75 -16.25
CA HIS A 79 -26.76 -8.70 -15.47
C HIS A 79 -28.28 -8.44 -15.60
N GLN A 80 -28.72 -7.19 -15.53
CA GLN A 80 -30.14 -6.82 -15.65
C GLN A 80 -30.75 -7.23 -17.00
N ILE A 81 -29.99 -7.16 -18.09
CA ILE A 81 -30.45 -7.54 -19.44
C ILE A 81 -30.17 -9.02 -19.78
N GLY A 82 -29.83 -9.85 -18.80
CA GLY A 82 -29.63 -11.29 -18.98
C GLY A 82 -28.36 -11.66 -19.77
N LYS A 83 -27.33 -10.82 -19.73
CA LYS A 83 -26.02 -11.02 -20.41
C LYS A 83 -24.84 -11.10 -19.43
N PRO A 84 -24.86 -12.01 -18.44
CA PRO A 84 -23.80 -12.12 -17.43
C PRO A 84 -22.42 -12.46 -18.05
N SER A 85 -22.38 -13.21 -19.16
CA SER A 85 -21.12 -13.53 -19.84
C SER A 85 -20.41 -12.30 -20.43
N GLU A 86 -21.16 -11.29 -20.87
CA GLU A 86 -20.60 -10.02 -21.36
C GLU A 86 -20.10 -9.15 -20.21
N SER A 87 -20.80 -9.18 -19.07
CA SER A 87 -20.31 -8.58 -17.81
C SER A 87 -18.95 -9.15 -17.41
N GLU A 88 -18.81 -10.46 -17.39
CA GLU A 88 -17.54 -11.11 -17.04
C GLU A 88 -16.40 -10.76 -17.99
N LYS A 89 -16.66 -10.72 -19.31
CA LYS A 89 -15.67 -10.31 -20.32
C LYS A 89 -15.21 -8.89 -20.09
N LEU A 90 -16.14 -7.97 -19.82
CA LEU A 90 -15.85 -6.56 -19.53
C LEU A 90 -14.97 -6.43 -18.29
N MET A 91 -15.35 -7.07 -17.18
CA MET A 91 -14.60 -6.98 -15.93
C MET A 91 -13.21 -7.62 -16.07
N LYS A 92 -13.05 -8.69 -16.85
CA LYS A 92 -11.73 -9.25 -17.17
C LYS A 92 -10.82 -8.25 -17.91
N ILE A 93 -11.36 -7.49 -18.87
CA ILE A 93 -10.60 -6.45 -19.58
C ILE A 93 -10.16 -5.34 -18.61
N VAL A 94 -11.08 -4.91 -17.75
CA VAL A 94 -10.83 -3.85 -16.76
C VAL A 94 -9.78 -4.30 -15.72
N HIS A 95 -9.92 -5.48 -15.14
CA HIS A 95 -8.93 -6.05 -14.22
C HIS A 95 -7.57 -6.20 -14.88
N LYS A 96 -7.51 -6.63 -16.14
CA LYS A 96 -6.25 -6.72 -16.87
C LYS A 96 -5.55 -5.35 -17.01
N LYS A 97 -6.29 -4.30 -17.36
CA LYS A 97 -5.75 -2.93 -17.40
C LYS A 97 -5.17 -2.49 -16.05
N PHE A 98 -5.87 -2.77 -14.95
CA PHE A 98 -5.37 -2.50 -13.60
C PHE A 98 -4.08 -3.25 -13.30
N ILE A 99 -4.03 -4.55 -13.59
CA ILE A 99 -2.85 -5.39 -13.39
C ILE A 99 -1.65 -4.85 -14.19
N ASP A 100 -1.87 -4.46 -15.45
CA ASP A 100 -0.82 -3.94 -16.32
C ASP A 100 -0.26 -2.60 -15.81
N LEU A 101 -1.12 -1.71 -15.30
CA LEU A 101 -0.70 -0.47 -14.64
C LEU A 101 0.10 -0.72 -13.37
N VAL A 102 -0.33 -1.68 -12.54
CA VAL A 102 0.43 -2.06 -11.34
C VAL A 102 1.83 -2.55 -11.72
N LYS A 103 1.95 -3.40 -12.74
CA LYS A 103 3.26 -3.87 -13.23
C LYS A 103 4.13 -2.71 -13.74
N SER A 104 3.55 -1.76 -14.47
CA SER A 104 4.23 -0.56 -14.93
C SER A 104 4.76 0.27 -13.76
N ILE A 105 3.92 0.58 -12.76
CA ILE A 105 4.33 1.34 -11.58
C ILE A 105 5.44 0.61 -10.81
N ARG A 106 5.31 -0.70 -10.58
CA ARG A 106 6.34 -1.50 -9.90
C ARG A 106 7.68 -1.48 -10.65
N SER A 107 7.65 -1.45 -11.99
CA SER A 107 8.86 -1.33 -12.80
C SER A 107 9.53 0.04 -12.64
N GLU A 108 8.75 1.13 -12.68
CA GLU A 108 9.25 2.50 -12.50
C GLU A 108 9.90 2.71 -11.13
N VAL A 109 9.30 2.16 -10.07
CA VAL A 109 9.78 2.31 -8.69
C VAL A 109 11.15 1.66 -8.49
N LYS A 110 11.55 0.69 -9.30
CA LYS A 110 12.90 0.10 -9.22
C LYS A 110 14.00 1.15 -9.35
N GLY A 111 13.80 2.15 -10.20
CA GLY A 111 14.75 3.26 -10.43
C GLY A 111 14.68 4.40 -9.40
N LEU A 112 13.80 4.32 -8.39
CA LEU A 112 13.70 5.34 -7.35
C LEU A 112 14.56 4.97 -6.14
N ASP A 113 15.46 5.87 -5.74
CA ASP A 113 16.31 5.69 -4.55
C ASP A 113 15.62 6.11 -3.25
N ASP A 114 14.63 7.01 -3.33
CA ASP A 114 13.91 7.51 -2.17
C ASP A 114 12.70 6.61 -1.82
N PRO A 115 12.68 5.98 -0.63
CA PRO A 115 11.56 5.13 -0.22
C PRO A 115 10.25 5.89 -0.08
N TYR A 116 10.26 7.19 0.25
CA TYR A 116 9.04 7.99 0.40
C TYR A 116 8.38 8.33 -0.94
N SER A 117 9.20 8.63 -1.96
CA SER A 117 8.74 8.76 -3.35
C SER A 117 8.16 7.44 -3.87
N SER A 118 8.78 6.32 -3.49
CA SER A 118 8.30 4.97 -3.81
C SER A 118 6.98 4.64 -3.10
N GLU A 119 6.78 5.11 -1.87
CA GLU A 119 5.57 4.83 -1.07
C GLU A 119 4.28 5.33 -1.74
N LYS A 120 4.29 6.56 -2.26
CA LYS A 120 3.11 7.11 -2.95
C LYS A 120 2.70 6.23 -4.14
N ARG A 121 3.68 5.83 -4.95
CA ARG A 121 3.46 5.02 -6.16
C ARG A 121 3.05 3.59 -5.83
N LEU A 122 3.73 2.91 -4.91
CA LEU A 122 3.42 1.53 -4.55
C LEU A 122 2.12 1.40 -3.74
N THR A 123 1.74 2.41 -2.96
CA THR A 123 0.43 2.44 -2.30
C THR A 123 -0.70 2.54 -3.32
N LEU A 124 -0.53 3.39 -4.34
CA LEU A 124 -1.48 3.51 -5.45
C LEU A 124 -1.58 2.18 -6.22
N ALA A 125 -0.44 1.57 -6.55
CA ALA A 125 -0.38 0.27 -7.22
C ALA A 125 -1.05 -0.84 -6.38
N ALA A 126 -0.87 -0.87 -5.06
CA ALA A 126 -1.55 -1.81 -4.19
C ALA A 126 -3.07 -1.62 -4.22
N ALA A 127 -3.55 -0.38 -4.30
CA ALA A 127 -4.98 -0.09 -4.42
C ALA A 127 -5.54 -0.55 -5.78
N TYR A 128 -4.78 -0.39 -6.87
CA TYR A 128 -5.16 -0.87 -8.20
C TYR A 128 -5.19 -2.41 -8.26
N ALA A 129 -4.21 -3.08 -7.64
CA ALA A 129 -4.22 -4.54 -7.54
C ALA A 129 -5.41 -5.04 -6.73
N LYS A 130 -5.78 -4.34 -5.63
CA LYS A 130 -7.00 -4.63 -4.87
C LYS A 130 -8.26 -4.47 -5.73
N ALA A 131 -8.34 -3.39 -6.52
CA ALA A 131 -9.44 -3.16 -7.46
C ALA A 131 -9.55 -4.25 -8.53
N ALA A 132 -8.42 -4.83 -8.95
CA ALA A 132 -8.37 -5.97 -9.87
C ALA A 132 -8.65 -7.33 -9.20
N ALA A 133 -8.96 -7.35 -7.90
CA ALA A 133 -9.06 -8.55 -7.07
C ALA A 133 -7.78 -9.43 -7.06
N ASP A 134 -6.62 -8.84 -7.32
CA ASP A 134 -5.33 -9.55 -7.32
C ASP A 134 -4.61 -9.34 -5.97
N HIS A 135 -4.93 -10.20 -5.00
CA HIS A 135 -4.35 -10.17 -3.66
C HIS A 135 -2.83 -10.42 -3.67
N SER A 136 -2.36 -11.30 -4.55
CA SER A 136 -0.94 -11.63 -4.67
C SER A 136 -0.14 -10.41 -5.13
N LEU A 137 -0.62 -9.75 -6.18
CA LEU A 137 0.02 -8.56 -6.72
C LEU A 137 -0.05 -7.37 -5.75
N ARG A 138 -1.18 -7.20 -5.04
CA ARG A 138 -1.30 -6.22 -3.96
C ARG A 138 -0.25 -6.43 -2.88
N ASN A 139 -0.09 -7.66 -2.41
CA ASN A 139 0.88 -8.00 -1.38
C ASN A 139 2.31 -7.79 -1.88
N ALA A 140 2.59 -8.10 -3.14
CA ALA A 140 3.87 -7.83 -3.77
C ALA A 140 4.23 -6.33 -3.79
N CYS A 141 3.27 -5.42 -4.01
CA CYS A 141 3.52 -3.98 -3.90
C CYS A 141 3.97 -3.55 -2.50
N TRP A 142 3.39 -4.14 -1.45
CA TRP A 142 3.79 -3.86 -0.08
C TRP A 142 5.17 -4.42 0.26
N VAL A 143 5.49 -5.61 -0.26
CA VAL A 143 6.83 -6.22 -0.12
C VAL A 143 7.89 -5.35 -0.80
N ASP A 144 7.66 -4.94 -2.06
CA ASP A 144 8.57 -4.05 -2.78
C ASP A 144 8.83 -2.74 -2.00
N LEU A 145 7.79 -2.20 -1.35
CA LEU A 145 7.95 -0.99 -0.53
C LEU A 145 8.77 -1.27 0.73
N GLY A 146 8.54 -2.40 1.39
CA GLY A 146 9.35 -2.84 2.53
C GLY A 146 10.83 -2.97 2.16
N ASP A 147 11.12 -3.52 0.98
CA ASP A 147 12.49 -3.64 0.46
C ASP A 147 13.15 -2.26 0.27
N LYS A 148 12.42 -1.26 -0.25
CA LYS A 148 12.95 0.11 -0.38
C LYS A 148 13.32 0.74 0.97
N PHE A 149 12.49 0.56 1.99
CA PHE A 149 12.79 1.04 3.34
C PHE A 149 14.01 0.31 3.94
N ARG A 150 14.09 -1.01 3.79
CA ARG A 150 15.23 -1.83 4.22
C ARG A 150 16.53 -1.37 3.55
N GLU A 151 16.53 -1.26 2.22
CA GLU A 151 17.69 -0.83 1.44
C GLU A 151 18.21 0.54 1.91
N LYS A 152 17.31 1.48 2.18
CA LYS A 152 17.69 2.79 2.72
C LYS A 152 18.24 2.68 4.14
N ALA A 153 17.61 1.90 5.02
CA ALA A 153 18.02 1.72 6.42
C ALA A 153 19.48 1.24 6.55
N THR A 154 19.90 0.29 5.71
CA THR A 154 21.27 -0.27 5.73
C THR A 154 22.36 0.77 5.47
N LYS A 155 22.03 1.85 4.74
CA LYS A 155 22.96 2.92 4.34
C LYS A 155 23.01 4.08 5.34
N ILE A 156 22.07 4.17 6.29
CA ILE A 156 22.02 5.26 7.26
C ILE A 156 22.98 4.98 8.41
N SER A 157 23.90 5.90 8.71
CA SER A 157 24.84 5.76 9.83
C SER A 157 24.19 6.01 11.20
N ASN A 158 23.27 6.97 11.29
CA ASN A 158 22.56 7.27 12.53
C ASN A 158 21.66 6.07 12.92
N PRO A 159 21.86 5.46 14.10
CA PRO A 159 21.18 4.21 14.44
C PRO A 159 19.67 4.36 14.61
N ARG A 160 19.18 5.52 15.04
CA ARG A 160 17.73 5.75 15.24
C ARG A 160 17.00 5.98 13.94
N GLN A 161 17.58 6.79 13.06
CA GLN A 161 17.06 6.95 11.71
C GLN A 161 17.07 5.61 10.95
N ALA A 162 18.12 4.79 11.14
CA ALA A 162 18.16 3.45 10.56
C ALA A 162 17.06 2.55 11.17
N LEU A 163 16.85 2.61 12.49
CA LEU A 163 15.81 1.83 13.17
C LEU A 163 14.42 2.19 12.65
N ASP A 164 14.09 3.48 12.58
CA ASP A 164 12.79 3.94 12.06
C ASP A 164 12.52 3.35 10.67
N LEU A 165 13.50 3.42 9.76
CA LEU A 165 13.32 2.82 8.44
C LEU A 165 13.20 1.28 8.46
N TYR A 166 13.92 0.58 9.35
CA TYR A 166 13.69 -0.87 9.52
C TYR A 166 12.28 -1.17 10.04
N LEU A 167 11.75 -0.37 10.97
CA LEU A 167 10.39 -0.52 11.48
C LEU A 167 9.35 -0.19 10.40
N GLN A 168 9.60 0.81 9.56
CA GLN A 168 8.78 1.06 8.37
C GLN A 168 8.78 -0.15 7.43
N ALA A 169 9.94 -0.77 7.18
CA ALA A 169 10.03 -1.98 6.37
C ALA A 169 9.18 -3.13 6.94
N VAL A 170 9.31 -3.39 8.25
CA VAL A 170 8.48 -4.38 8.96
C VAL A 170 6.99 -4.09 8.80
N LYS A 171 6.57 -2.83 8.99
CA LYS A 171 5.18 -2.41 8.81
C LYS A 171 4.67 -2.71 7.41
N LYS A 172 5.48 -2.51 6.37
CA LYS A 172 5.08 -2.83 4.99
C LYS A 172 5.04 -4.34 4.74
N TYR A 173 6.01 -5.11 5.24
CA TYR A 173 5.96 -6.58 5.14
C TYR A 173 4.73 -7.16 5.84
N ASN A 174 4.32 -6.61 6.99
CA ASN A 174 3.10 -7.00 7.67
C ASN A 174 1.85 -6.66 6.83
N LYS A 175 1.78 -5.47 6.21
CA LYS A 175 0.71 -5.11 5.26
C LYS A 175 0.66 -6.03 4.02
N GLY A 176 1.81 -6.53 3.59
CA GLY A 176 1.96 -7.52 2.53
C GLY A 176 1.71 -8.96 2.98
N ASP A 177 1.26 -9.18 4.22
CA ASP A 177 1.02 -10.50 4.84
C ASP A 177 2.24 -11.45 4.75
N ASN A 178 3.45 -10.89 4.89
CA ASN A 178 4.69 -11.65 4.81
C ASN A 178 5.38 -11.74 6.18
N ARG A 179 4.83 -12.57 7.06
CA ARG A 179 5.36 -12.81 8.42
C ARG A 179 6.79 -13.33 8.43
N LYS A 180 7.20 -14.07 7.40
CA LYS A 180 8.58 -14.56 7.26
C LYS A 180 9.54 -13.38 7.11
N LEU A 181 9.24 -12.44 6.19
CA LEU A 181 10.05 -11.23 6.00
C LEU A 181 10.04 -10.33 7.23
N VAL A 182 8.94 -10.23 7.97
CA VAL A 182 8.90 -9.50 9.26
C VAL A 182 9.96 -10.04 10.23
N ASN A 183 9.96 -11.36 10.45
CA ASN A 183 10.91 -12.00 11.37
C ASN A 183 12.36 -11.94 10.86
N GLU A 184 12.56 -12.11 9.56
CA GLU A 184 13.88 -11.96 8.93
C GLU A 184 14.40 -10.52 9.07
N MET A 185 13.52 -9.53 8.92
CA MET A 185 13.90 -8.12 9.03
C MET A 185 14.33 -7.74 10.45
N TYR A 186 13.61 -8.19 11.49
CA TYR A 186 14.04 -7.97 12.87
C TYR A 186 15.44 -8.57 13.14
N LYS A 187 15.70 -9.79 12.66
CA LYS A 187 17.00 -10.45 12.83
C LYS A 187 18.12 -9.73 12.06
N GLU A 188 17.87 -9.36 10.81
CA GLU A 188 18.82 -8.63 9.98
C GLU A 188 19.17 -7.27 10.59
N ALA A 189 18.16 -6.49 10.99
CA ALA A 189 18.36 -5.20 11.63
C ALA A 189 19.17 -5.35 12.93
N ALA A 190 18.82 -6.32 13.79
CA ALA A 190 19.55 -6.59 15.03
C ALA A 190 21.03 -6.93 14.78
N ASN A 191 21.31 -7.74 13.76
CA ASN A 191 22.67 -8.08 13.35
C ASN A 191 23.45 -6.85 12.85
N ASN A 192 22.81 -5.99 12.06
CA ASN A 192 23.44 -4.76 11.56
C ASN A 192 23.81 -3.80 12.69
N PHE A 193 22.90 -3.60 13.66
CA PHE A 193 23.19 -2.81 14.86
C PHE A 193 24.30 -3.44 15.70
N THR A 194 24.26 -4.76 15.91
CA THR A 194 25.32 -5.49 16.65
C THR A 194 26.68 -5.30 15.99
N LYS A 195 26.76 -5.44 14.66
CA LYS A 195 28.00 -5.28 13.90
C LYS A 195 28.58 -3.86 14.05
N ARG A 196 27.73 -2.84 13.97
CA ARG A 196 28.13 -1.44 14.15
C ARG A 196 28.56 -1.14 15.58
N GLY A 197 27.81 -1.62 16.58
CA GLY A 197 28.19 -1.52 17.99
C GLY A 197 29.59 -2.09 18.23
N ASN A 198 29.87 -3.29 17.71
CA ASN A 198 31.20 -3.92 17.82
C ASN A 198 32.32 -3.10 17.15
N GLN A 199 32.04 -2.49 15.99
CA GLN A 199 33.03 -1.65 15.30
C GLN A 199 33.37 -0.39 16.11
N ILE A 200 32.35 0.27 16.67
CA ILE A 200 32.51 1.48 17.46
C ILE A 200 33.21 1.16 18.79
N GLU A 201 32.77 0.10 19.49
CA GLU A 201 33.38 -0.40 20.73
C GLU A 201 34.89 -0.63 20.57
N LYS A 202 35.30 -1.33 19.50
CA LYS A 202 36.73 -1.59 19.20
C LYS A 202 37.54 -0.30 19.00
N SER A 203 36.93 0.74 18.44
CA SER A 203 37.61 2.03 18.23
C SER A 203 37.76 2.85 19.51
N LYS A 204 36.95 2.57 20.54
CA LYS A 204 36.84 3.33 21.80
C LYS A 204 36.52 4.83 21.67
N LYS A 205 36.22 5.33 20.46
CA LYS A 205 36.04 6.77 20.21
C LYS A 205 34.66 7.31 20.58
N ASP A 206 33.64 6.46 20.59
CA ASP A 206 32.26 6.88 20.85
C ASP A 206 31.44 5.75 21.51
N LEU A 207 31.80 5.42 22.74
CA LEU A 207 31.17 4.30 23.46
C LEU A 207 29.67 4.51 23.70
N ILE A 208 29.20 5.77 23.77
CA ILE A 208 27.78 6.11 23.86
C ILE A 208 27.04 5.64 22.60
N MET A 209 27.61 5.83 21.41
CA MET A 209 27.02 5.32 20.17
C MET A 209 27.07 3.79 20.07
N ALA A 210 28.08 3.13 20.64
CA ALA A 210 28.09 1.67 20.74
C ALA A 210 26.94 1.18 21.64
N ILE A 211 26.71 1.83 22.78
CA ILE A 211 25.59 1.55 23.69
C ILE A 211 24.25 1.71 22.97
N GLU A 212 24.05 2.80 22.22
CA GLU A 212 22.81 3.00 21.45
C GLU A 212 22.59 1.87 20.43
N ASN A 213 23.62 1.46 19.67
CA ASN A 213 23.50 0.36 18.72
C ASN A 213 23.13 -0.96 19.43
N TYR A 214 23.76 -1.28 20.58
CA TYR A 214 23.42 -2.49 21.32
C TYR A 214 22.02 -2.44 21.95
N ARG A 215 21.55 -1.27 22.38
CA ARG A 215 20.17 -1.06 22.84
C ARG A 215 19.18 -1.42 21.74
N GLN A 216 19.41 -0.92 20.52
CA GLN A 216 18.54 -1.24 19.37
C GLN A 216 18.61 -2.72 18.99
N ALA A 217 19.80 -3.31 18.96
CA ALA A 217 19.97 -4.74 18.69
C ALA A 217 19.25 -5.63 19.72
N ARG A 218 19.27 -5.25 21.01
CA ARG A 218 18.56 -5.97 22.08
C ARG A 218 17.05 -5.98 21.85
N ILE A 219 16.48 -4.81 21.56
CA ILE A 219 15.04 -4.64 21.32
C ILE A 219 14.60 -5.50 20.13
N LEU A 220 15.30 -5.38 19.00
CA LEU A 220 14.99 -6.13 17.78
C LEU A 220 15.16 -7.65 17.95
N ASN A 221 16.17 -8.11 18.70
CA ASN A 221 16.28 -9.52 19.04
C ASN A 221 15.13 -10.01 19.91
N SER A 222 14.62 -9.16 20.81
CA SER A 222 13.45 -9.50 21.63
C SER A 222 12.19 -9.61 20.77
N MET A 223 12.00 -8.70 19.81
CA MET A 223 10.91 -8.77 18.81
C MET A 223 11.01 -10.01 17.91
N ALA A 224 12.22 -10.47 17.62
CA ALA A 224 12.47 -11.69 16.87
C ALA A 224 12.41 -12.99 17.70
N ASP A 225 11.95 -12.92 18.96
CA ASP A 225 11.95 -14.01 19.95
C ASP A 225 13.33 -14.66 20.19
N ASN A 226 14.41 -13.95 19.88
CA ASN A 226 15.78 -14.41 20.04
C ASN A 226 16.33 -14.06 21.42
N LYS A 227 15.77 -14.69 22.47
CA LYS A 227 16.09 -14.40 23.88
C LYS A 227 17.59 -14.49 24.20
N LYS A 228 18.30 -15.45 23.59
CA LYS A 228 19.75 -15.64 23.80
C LYS A 228 20.55 -14.44 23.29
N ALA A 229 20.23 -13.95 22.09
CA ALA A 229 20.91 -12.78 21.52
C ALA A 229 20.53 -11.50 22.27
N ALA A 230 19.26 -11.34 22.68
CA ALA A 230 18.83 -10.22 23.49
C ALA A 230 19.61 -10.16 24.84
N ALA A 231 19.75 -11.30 25.54
CA ALA A 231 20.53 -11.38 26.78
C ALA A 231 22.01 -11.06 26.55
N ALA A 232 22.60 -11.51 25.44
CA ALA A 232 23.98 -11.18 25.09
C ALA A 232 24.18 -9.67 24.85
N MET A 233 23.19 -9.00 24.23
CA MET A 233 23.23 -7.55 24.07
C MET A 233 23.03 -6.81 25.40
N SER A 234 22.20 -7.32 26.32
CA SER A 234 22.10 -6.76 27.69
C SER A 234 23.44 -6.78 28.40
N LYS A 235 24.15 -7.92 28.37
CA LYS A 235 25.48 -8.02 28.97
C LYS A 235 26.47 -7.02 28.36
N LYS A 236 26.46 -6.87 27.03
CA LYS A 236 27.29 -5.87 26.34
C LYS A 236 26.99 -4.44 26.77
N LEU A 237 25.73 -4.11 27.02
CA LEU A 237 25.33 -2.80 27.53
C LEU A 237 25.85 -2.57 28.95
N GLU A 238 25.69 -3.56 29.83
CA GLU A 238 26.20 -3.52 31.22
C GLU A 238 27.71 -3.31 31.24
N ASP A 239 28.48 -4.15 30.51
CA ASP A 239 29.94 -4.06 30.42
C ASP A 239 30.40 -2.65 29.97
N LEU A 240 29.71 -2.05 28.98
CA LEU A 240 30.05 -0.72 28.49
C LEU A 240 29.69 0.39 29.45
N CYS A 241 28.55 0.29 30.15
CA CYS A 241 28.14 1.26 31.17
C CYS A 241 29.14 1.28 32.33
N GLU A 242 29.62 0.10 32.74
CA GLU A 242 30.70 -0.03 33.73
C GLU A 242 32.00 0.65 33.26
N ILE A 243 32.39 0.43 31.99
CA ILE A 243 33.61 1.03 31.41
C ILE A 243 33.55 2.57 31.41
N ILE A 244 32.39 3.15 31.09
CA ILE A 244 32.23 4.62 31.08
C ILE A 244 31.95 5.20 32.47
N GLY A 245 31.70 4.35 33.48
CA GLY A 245 31.49 4.76 34.86
C GLY A 245 30.13 5.37 35.16
N PHE A 246 29.12 5.16 34.30
CA PHE A 246 27.78 5.70 34.49
C PHE A 246 26.73 4.57 34.58
N PRO A 247 25.77 4.67 35.51
CA PRO A 247 24.64 3.75 35.57
C PRO A 247 23.87 3.70 34.25
N GLN A 248 23.41 2.51 33.85
CA GLN A 248 22.74 2.31 32.57
C GLN A 248 21.49 3.19 32.39
N ASN A 249 20.69 3.35 33.44
CA ASN A 249 19.52 4.25 33.43
C ASN A 249 19.93 5.70 33.19
N TYR A 250 21.03 6.18 33.78
CA TYR A 250 21.54 7.52 33.53
C TYR A 250 21.96 7.71 32.06
N VAL A 251 22.65 6.72 31.49
CA VAL A 251 23.07 6.76 30.08
C VAL A 251 21.86 6.76 29.15
N PHE A 252 20.84 5.98 29.47
CA PHE A 252 19.61 5.93 28.68
C PHE A 252 18.81 7.23 28.78
N ASP A 253 18.67 7.80 29.97
CA ASP A 253 18.04 9.11 30.17
C ASP A 253 18.80 10.22 29.43
N TYR A 254 20.15 10.19 29.47
CA TYR A 254 20.98 11.15 28.76
C TYR A 254 20.80 11.04 27.26
N LEU A 255 20.86 9.81 26.74
CA LEU A 255 20.53 9.52 25.35
C LEU A 255 19.19 10.18 25.07
N GLU A 256 18.15 9.89 25.85
CA GLU A 256 16.79 10.36 25.57
C GLU A 256 16.58 11.88 25.60
N LYS A 257 17.12 12.56 26.62
CA LYS A 257 16.87 13.99 26.87
C LYS A 257 17.77 14.91 26.05
N GLU A 258 19.07 14.64 26.01
CA GLU A 258 20.06 15.58 25.47
C GLU A 258 20.24 15.42 23.96
N LEU A 259 19.93 14.25 23.42
CA LEU A 259 20.08 13.97 22.00
C LEU A 259 18.72 13.88 21.27
N GLY A 260 17.61 14.22 21.95
CA GLY A 260 16.27 14.34 21.35
C GLY A 260 15.68 12.99 20.94
N PHE A 261 15.72 12.05 21.86
CA PHE A 261 15.78 10.62 21.58
C PHE A 261 14.60 9.97 22.33
N SER A 262 13.44 9.72 21.71
CA SER A 262 12.32 9.11 22.44
C SER A 262 12.57 7.63 22.81
N ASP A 263 11.89 7.17 23.87
CA ASP A 263 11.91 5.77 24.30
C ASP A 263 11.25 4.88 23.24
N VAL A 264 11.98 3.88 22.77
CA VAL A 264 11.56 2.97 21.69
C VAL A 264 10.32 2.16 22.11
N SER A 265 10.09 2.00 23.41
CA SER A 265 8.87 1.42 23.98
C SER A 265 7.59 2.12 23.50
N VAL A 266 7.63 3.44 23.31
CA VAL A 266 6.47 4.24 22.84
C VAL A 266 6.22 4.06 21.34
N ILE A 267 7.26 3.80 20.54
CA ILE A 267 7.16 3.56 19.10
C ILE A 267 6.53 2.17 18.82
N ILE A 268 6.63 1.24 19.77
CA ILE A 268 6.14 -0.13 19.65
C ILE A 268 4.61 -0.21 19.76
N ASP A 269 3.99 0.60 20.62
CA ASP A 269 2.53 0.64 20.79
C ASP A 269 1.81 1.32 19.60
N GLU A 270 2.49 2.18 18.84
CA GLU A 270 1.92 2.81 17.63
C GLU A 270 2.05 1.93 16.36
N HIS A 271 2.77 0.81 16.45
CA HIS A 271 3.15 -0.01 15.29
C HIS A 271 2.77 -1.50 15.41
N SER A 272 2.15 -1.91 16.53
CA SER A 272 1.43 -3.18 16.68
C SER A 272 -0.03 -3.07 16.25
#